data_AF-A0A1U7PYI8-F1
#
_entry.id   AF-A0A1U7PYI8-F1
#
_cell.length_a   1.000
_cell.length_b   1.000
_cell.length_c   1.000
_cell.angle_alpha   90.00
_cell.angle_beta   90.00
_cell.angle_gamma   90.00
#
_symmetry.space_group_name_H-M   'P 1'
#
loop_
_entity.id
_entity.type
_entity.pdbx_description
1 polymer ?
#
loop_
_entity_poly.entity_id
_entity_poly.type
_entity_poly.pdbx_seq_one_letter_code
_entity_poly.pdbx_strand_id
1 'polypeptide(L)'
;NETIKESIDNQSIVFTDKSTSYVDISDFVELHITEKSDKETTNETLKWVHITISNAKRNLLGNYHKIKRKYLQLYLNEFIYKLNRRYFGDKLFERLIIANITAV
;
A
#
# COMPACT_ATOMS: atom_id res chain seq x y z
N ASN A 1 7.90 14.28 -6.62
CA ASN A 1 7.01 13.10 -6.58
C ASN A 1 6.47 12.70 -7.96
N GLU A 2 7.26 12.01 -8.79
CA GLU A 2 6.79 11.52 -10.10
C GLU A 2 5.68 10.45 -9.95
N THR A 3 5.86 9.50 -9.04
CA THR A 3 4.87 8.43 -8.80
C THR A 3 3.48 8.95 -8.46
N ILE A 4 3.37 10.05 -7.70
CA ILE A 4 2.07 10.66 -7.35
C ILE A 4 1.40 11.22 -8.59
N LYS A 5 2.15 11.95 -9.43
CA LYS A 5 1.63 12.53 -10.69
C LYS A 5 1.13 11.46 -11.66
N GLU A 6 1.81 10.31 -11.70
CA GLU A 6 1.45 9.21 -12.61
C GLU A 6 0.29 8.36 -12.08
N SER A 7 0.10 8.30 -10.76
CA SER A 7 -0.81 7.33 -10.14
C SER A 7 -2.09 7.95 -9.55
N ILE A 8 -2.13 9.27 -9.35
CA ILE A 8 -3.22 9.97 -8.68
C ILE A 8 -3.72 11.11 -9.57
N ASP A 9 -5.03 11.20 -9.73
CA ASP A 9 -5.69 12.28 -10.49
C ASP A 9 -5.61 13.59 -9.71
N ASN A 10 -5.42 14.73 -10.40
CA ASN A 10 -5.29 16.03 -9.75
C ASN A 10 -6.58 16.49 -9.02
N GLN A 11 -7.73 15.92 -9.34
CA GLN A 11 -9.01 16.14 -8.64
C GLN A 11 -9.19 15.24 -7.41
N SER A 12 -8.17 14.45 -7.04
CA SER A 12 -8.27 13.55 -5.91
C SER A 12 -8.22 14.29 -4.58
N ILE A 13 -9.00 13.82 -3.60
CA ILE A 13 -8.87 14.22 -2.19
C ILE A 13 -8.08 13.14 -1.47
N VAL A 14 -6.94 13.51 -0.88
CA VAL A 14 -6.02 12.57 -0.23
C VAL A 14 -6.01 12.80 1.27
N PHE A 15 -6.19 11.71 2.02
CA PHE A 15 -6.09 11.68 3.48
C PHE A 15 -4.80 10.97 3.87
N THR A 16 -3.94 11.60 4.67
CA THR A 16 -2.70 10.99 5.17
C THR A 16 -2.54 11.17 6.66
N ASP A 17 -1.59 10.42 7.24
CA ASP A 17 -1.09 10.76 8.56
C ASP A 17 -0.28 12.08 8.52
N LYS A 18 -0.12 12.71 9.68
CA LYS A 18 0.61 13.99 9.85
C LYS A 18 2.15 13.82 9.80
N SER A 19 2.64 12.93 8.93
CA SER A 19 4.07 12.69 8.76
C SER A 19 4.74 13.81 7.99
N THR A 20 5.92 14.25 8.44
CA THR A 20 6.72 15.30 7.77
C THR A 20 7.41 14.80 6.50
N SER A 21 7.32 13.51 6.19
CA SER A 21 7.88 12.93 4.97
C SER A 21 7.07 13.28 3.70
N TYR A 22 5.82 13.72 3.85
CA TYR A 22 5.01 14.24 2.76
C TYR A 22 5.31 15.74 2.61
N VAL A 23 6.09 16.11 1.59
CA VAL A 23 6.59 17.49 1.44
C VAL A 23 5.67 18.33 0.54
N ASP A 24 5.26 17.78 -0.59
CA ASP A 24 4.66 18.50 -1.73
C ASP A 24 3.42 17.77 -2.28
N ILE A 25 2.74 16.94 -1.49
CA ILE A 25 1.55 16.18 -1.95
C ILE A 25 0.42 17.14 -2.35
N SER A 26 0.21 18.21 -1.60
CA SER A 26 -0.80 19.24 -1.86
C SER A 26 -0.67 19.92 -3.23
N ASP A 27 0.53 19.90 -3.83
CA ASP A 27 0.77 20.52 -5.14
C ASP A 27 0.25 19.66 -6.30
N PHE A 28 -0.13 18.39 -6.03
CA PHE A 28 -0.53 17.42 -7.04
C PHE A 28 -1.99 16.96 -6.92
N VAL A 29 -2.72 17.40 -5.89
CA VAL A 29 -4.07 16.93 -5.57
C VAL A 29 -4.97 18.10 -5.19
N GLU A 30 -6.28 17.98 -5.38
CA GLU A 30 -7.24 19.05 -5.09
C GLU A 30 -7.22 19.42 -3.61
N LEU A 31 -7.15 18.41 -2.75
CA LEU A 31 -7.14 18.61 -1.31
C LEU A 31 -6.34 17.53 -0.60
N HIS A 32 -5.38 17.96 0.22
CA HIS A 32 -4.61 17.08 1.09
C HIS A 32 -4.99 17.32 2.55
N ILE A 33 -5.69 16.35 3.15
CA ILE A 33 -6.10 16.37 4.56
C ILE A 33 -5.12 15.51 5.36
N THR A 34 -4.56 16.09 6.41
CA THR A 34 -3.63 15.39 7.31
C THR A 34 -4.25 15.18 8.68
N GLU A 35 -4.20 13.96 9.18
CA GLU A 35 -4.65 13.62 10.53
C GLU A 35 -3.52 13.05 11.39
N LYS A 36 -3.52 13.40 12.67
CA LYS A 36 -2.58 12.80 13.61
C LYS A 36 -3.06 11.38 13.92
N SER A 37 -2.19 10.39 13.75
CA SER A 37 -2.52 9.03 14.16
C SER A 37 -2.69 8.95 15.67
N ASP A 38 -3.92 8.69 16.09
CA ASP A 38 -4.36 8.49 17.46
C ASP A 38 -5.42 7.40 17.52
N LYS A 39 -6.02 7.17 18.69
CA LYS A 39 -6.98 6.09 18.91
C LYS A 39 -8.26 6.27 18.07
N GLU A 40 -8.68 7.49 17.80
CA GLU A 40 -9.93 7.77 17.09
C GLU A 40 -9.71 7.65 15.57
N THR A 41 -8.75 8.42 15.05
CA THR A 41 -8.37 8.43 13.62
C THR A 41 -7.91 7.07 13.12
N THR A 42 -7.23 6.27 13.94
CA THR A 42 -6.84 4.88 13.61
C THR A 42 -8.05 3.95 13.44
N ASN A 43 -9.19 4.26 14.03
CA ASN A 43 -10.42 3.49 13.88
C ASN A 43 -11.37 4.05 12.81
N GLU A 44 -11.08 5.26 12.31
CA GLU A 44 -11.89 5.97 11.32
C GLU A 44 -11.09 6.23 10.04
N THR A 45 -10.58 7.44 9.84
CA THR A 45 -9.92 7.91 8.62
C THR A 45 -8.73 7.05 8.20
N LEU A 46 -7.90 6.62 9.15
CA LEU A 46 -6.68 5.86 8.90
C LEU A 46 -6.85 4.34 9.07
N LYS A 47 -8.07 3.87 9.32
CA LYS A 47 -8.37 2.46 9.63
C LYS A 47 -7.77 1.46 8.66
N TRP A 48 -7.98 1.66 7.36
CA TRP A 48 -7.52 0.72 6.34
C TRP A 48 -6.01 0.70 6.18
N VAL A 49 -5.34 1.85 6.37
CA VAL A 49 -3.88 1.95 6.35
C VAL A 49 -3.30 1.15 7.52
N HIS A 50 -3.83 1.33 8.73
CA HIS A 50 -3.37 0.58 9.91
C HIS A 50 -3.63 -0.93 9.80
N ILE A 51 -4.79 -1.34 9.27
CA ILE A 51 -5.07 -2.75 8.98
C ILE A 51 -4.07 -3.32 7.97
N THR A 52 -3.80 -2.58 6.90
CA THR A 52 -2.86 -3.01 5.85
C THR A 52 -1.44 -3.16 6.41
N ILE A 53 -0.96 -2.20 7.21
CA ILE A 53 0.35 -2.26 7.88
C ILE A 53 0.41 -3.45 8.84
N SER A 54 -0.64 -3.69 9.64
CA SER A 54 -0.71 -4.83 10.56
C SER A 54 -0.61 -6.17 9.81
N ASN A 55 -1.37 -6.30 8.73
CA ASN A 55 -1.34 -7.49 7.87
C ASN A 55 0.03 -7.68 7.21
N ALA A 56 0.65 -6.60 6.74
CA ALA A 56 2.00 -6.65 6.16
C ALA A 56 3.02 -7.14 7.19
N LYS A 57 3.02 -6.60 8.41
CA LYS A 57 3.91 -7.03 9.48
C LYS A 57 3.74 -8.53 9.79
N ARG A 58 2.50 -8.98 9.95
CA ARG A 58 2.19 -10.40 10.23
C ARG A 58 2.64 -11.31 9.10
N ASN A 59 2.41 -10.92 7.85
CA ASN A 59 2.81 -11.67 6.65
C ASN A 59 4.34 -11.77 6.55
N LEU A 60 5.04 -10.65 6.71
CA LEU A 60 6.50 -10.59 6.63
C LEU A 60 7.17 -11.44 7.72
N LEU A 61 6.66 -11.39 8.96
CA LEU A 61 7.16 -12.21 10.06
C LEU A 61 6.83 -13.70 9.92
N GLY A 62 5.71 -14.03 9.26
CA GLY A 62 5.27 -15.42 9.09
C GLY A 62 5.97 -16.15 7.95
N ASN A 63 6.19 -15.46 6.82
CA ASN A 63 6.66 -16.10 5.59
C ASN A 63 8.18 -16.11 5.44
N TYR A 64 8.89 -15.16 6.07
CA TYR A 64 10.33 -15.00 5.84
C TYR A 64 11.11 -15.13 7.16
N HIS A 65 12.12 -16.00 7.16
CA HIS A 65 13.04 -16.12 8.29
C HIS A 65 13.92 -14.88 8.49
N LYS A 66 14.19 -14.13 7.41
CA LYS A 66 14.99 -12.88 7.45
C LYS A 66 14.58 -11.94 6.33
N ILE A 67 14.30 -10.68 6.69
CA ILE A 67 14.00 -9.60 5.74
C ILE A 67 15.30 -8.86 5.43
N LYS A 68 15.67 -8.77 4.15
CA LYS A 68 16.81 -7.98 3.68
C LYS A 68 16.31 -6.73 2.98
N ARG A 69 16.86 -5.56 3.32
CA ARG A 69 16.45 -4.26 2.74
C ARG A 69 16.50 -4.23 1.21
N LYS A 70 17.49 -4.92 0.60
CA LYS A 70 17.62 -5.02 -0.86
C LYS A 70 16.43 -5.68 -1.59
N TYR A 71 15.56 -6.39 -0.88
CA TYR A 71 14.38 -7.06 -1.43
C TYR A 71 13.07 -6.44 -0.93
N LEU A 72 13.11 -5.30 -0.23
CA LEU A 72 11.94 -4.71 0.41
C LEU A 72 10.78 -4.50 -0.57
N GLN A 73 11.07 -3.93 -1.74
CA GLN A 73 10.05 -3.72 -2.76
C GLN A 73 9.44 -5.04 -3.25
N LEU A 74 10.23 -6.09 -3.41
CA LEU A 74 9.73 -7.41 -3.83
C LEU A 74 8.80 -8.01 -2.77
N TYR A 75 9.15 -7.90 -1.49
CA TYR A 75 8.29 -8.35 -0.39
C TYR A 75 6.96 -7.58 -0.37
N LEU A 76 7.01 -6.26 -0.58
CA LEU A 76 5.81 -5.43 -0.66
C LEU A 76 4.96 -5.76 -1.89
N ASN A 77 5.58 -5.97 -3.04
CA ASN A 77 4.89 -6.37 -4.27
C ASN A 77 4.17 -7.71 -4.08
N GLU A 78 4.85 -8.71 -3.50
CA GLU A 78 4.25 -10.02 -3.19
C GLU A 78 3.09 -9.87 -2.20
N PHE A 79 3.28 -9.08 -1.13
CA PHE A 79 2.24 -8.82 -0.15
C PHE A 79 1.00 -8.18 -0.78
N ILE A 80 1.17 -7.12 -1.58
CA ILE A 80 0.06 -6.42 -2.24
C ILE A 80 -0.63 -7.33 -3.26
N TYR A 81 0.13 -8.10 -4.05
CA TYR A 81 -0.43 -9.06 -4.99
C TYR A 81 -1.36 -10.07 -4.29
N LYS A 82 -0.89 -10.64 -3.18
CA LYS A 82 -1.66 -11.57 -2.34
C LYS A 82 -2.85 -10.89 -1.67
N LEU A 83 -2.67 -9.70 -1.10
CA LEU A 83 -3.71 -8.97 -0.38
C LEU A 83 -4.90 -8.61 -1.29
N ASN A 84 -4.62 -8.14 -2.51
CA ASN A 84 -5.63 -7.74 -3.48
C ASN A 84 -6.34 -8.94 -4.14
N ARG A 85 -5.75 -10.14 -4.06
CA ARG A 85 -6.30 -11.39 -4.63
C ARG A 85 -6.58 -12.45 -3.58
N ARG A 86 -6.70 -12.07 -2.30
CA ARG A 86 -6.79 -13.00 -1.17
C ARG A 86 -7.97 -13.97 -1.23
N TYR A 87 -9.01 -13.65 -1.99
CA TYR A 87 -10.20 -14.50 -2.17
C TYR A 87 -10.14 -15.40 -3.41
N PHE A 88 -8.99 -15.46 -4.10
CA PHE A 88 -8.84 -16.27 -5.32
C PHE A 88 -8.56 -17.75 -5.04
N GLY A 89 -8.27 -18.12 -3.78
CA GLY A 89 -7.97 -19.50 -3.39
C GLY A 89 -6.86 -20.09 -4.24
N ASP A 90 -7.09 -21.31 -4.75
CA ASP A 90 -6.12 -22.06 -5.56
C ASP A 90 -5.78 -21.40 -6.90
N LYS A 91 -6.62 -20.46 -7.37
CA LYS A 91 -6.37 -19.73 -8.64
C LYS A 91 -5.26 -18.68 -8.52
N LEU A 92 -4.75 -18.42 -7.31
CA LEU A 92 -3.76 -17.37 -7.08
C LEU A 92 -2.48 -17.56 -7.90
N PHE A 93 -2.02 -18.81 -8.03
CA PHE A 93 -0.85 -19.16 -8.82
C PHE A 93 -1.11 -18.96 -10.33
N GLU A 94 -2.21 -19.50 -10.85
CA GLU A 94 -2.59 -19.36 -12.25
C GLU A 94 -2.73 -17.88 -12.65
N ARG A 95 -3.35 -17.06 -11.80
CA ARG A 95 -3.46 -15.61 -12.03
C ARG A 95 -2.11 -14.90 -12.08
N LEU A 96 -1.12 -15.40 -11.34
CA LEU A 96 0.22 -14.83 -11.37
C LEU A 96 0.86 -15.12 -12.72
N ILE A 97 0.74 -16.36 -13.20
CA ILE A 97 1.23 -16.75 -14.53
C ILE A 97 0.58 -15.90 -15.62
N ILE A 98 -0.74 -15.75 -15.61
CA ILE A 98 -1.46 -14.91 -16.58
C ILE A 98 -0.93 -13.48 -16.53
N ALA A 99 -0.82 -12.88 -15.35
CA ALA A 99 -0.33 -11.51 -15.20
C ALA A 99 1.09 -11.32 -15.78
N ASN A 100 1.98 -12.32 -15.64
CA ASN A 100 3.33 -12.26 -16.20
C ASN A 100 3.35 -12.37 -17.73
N ILE A 101 2.40 -13.10 -18.33
CA ILE A 101 2.30 -13.26 -19.79
C ILE A 101 1.64 -12.03 -20.42
N THR A 102 0.66 -11.43 -19.76
CA THR A 102 -0.12 -10.31 -20.30
C THR A 102 0.46 -8.93 -20.01
N ALA A 103 1.46 -8.81 -19.12
CA ALA A 103 2.07 -7.52 -18.76
C ALA A 103 3.05 -6.97 -19.81
N VAL A 104 2.83 -7.28 -21.08
CA VAL A 104 3.53 -6.71 -22.25
C VAL A 104 2.75 -5.49 -22.75
#